data_AF-A0A961TVW2-F1
#
_entry.id   AF-A0A961TVW2-F1
#
_cell.length_a   1.000
_cell.length_b   1.000
_cell.length_c   1.000
_cell.angle_alpha   90.00
_cell.angle_beta   90.00
_cell.angle_gamma   90.00
#
_symmetry.space_group_name_H-M   'P 1'
#
loop_
_entity.id
_entity.type
_entity.pdbx_description
1 polymer ?
#
loop_
_entity_poly.entity_id
_entity_poly.type
_entity_poly.pdbx_seq_one_letter_code
_entity_poly.pdbx_strand_id
1 'polypeptide(L)'
;MTAELPEEAETLDESAEQEEALPDQMALLLMQDEIERLDDLISLARAITAESKITRLIALIETELPEGEPLLLFTEYKATQVLVITALEARFGRGCAGFINGDERLAVPEPDGSVRVRTLSRDAAAEDFNTGRTRFLVSTEAGGEGIDLQDRCATLVHVDLPWNPMRLHQRVGRLNRYGQKRAVRVFLLRNPATVEARIWALLETKLERIQAALSASMEEAEDIAQLVIGMQGGRFFDELFADGATAVPGNPRERLADWFDARTATFGGRDALETVRAMLGQVARFDFGTIGGSIPRIDLPALEPFFRNAMGLMGRRVMRGEGGLSVATPDDWKRSLDLQPRYDGLVFDRGLPGNERMNRLLGIGHPL
;
A
#
# COMPACT_ATOMS: atom_id res chain seq x y z
N MET A 1 40.36 9.72 -34.48
CA MET A 1 39.31 10.52 -33.82
C MET A 1 38.40 9.51 -33.12
N THR A 2 38.84 9.07 -31.95
CA THR A 2 38.12 8.13 -31.09
C THR A 2 36.99 8.90 -30.42
N ALA A 3 35.75 8.54 -30.73
CA ALA A 3 34.58 9.09 -30.06
C ALA A 3 34.52 8.49 -28.66
N GLU A 4 34.75 9.32 -27.65
CA GLU A 4 34.48 8.99 -26.25
C GLU A 4 32.96 8.78 -26.10
N LEU A 5 32.60 7.60 -25.60
CA LEU A 5 31.23 7.28 -25.19
C LEU A 5 30.87 8.17 -23.98
N PRO A 6 29.62 8.64 -23.85
CA PRO A 6 29.21 9.43 -22.70
C PRO A 6 29.33 8.57 -21.43
N GLU A 7 29.93 9.15 -20.39
CA GLU A 7 30.02 8.56 -19.05
C GLU A 7 28.64 8.04 -18.62
N GLU A 8 28.61 6.77 -18.18
CA GLU A 8 27.43 6.13 -17.60
C GLU A 8 26.93 7.01 -16.46
N ALA A 9 25.68 7.48 -16.54
CA ALA A 9 25.09 8.27 -15.48
C ALA A 9 25.04 7.42 -14.20
N GLU A 10 25.74 7.88 -13.14
CA GLU A 10 25.72 7.25 -11.82
C GLU A 10 24.27 6.92 -11.42
N THR A 11 24.05 5.67 -11.06
CA THR A 11 22.72 5.24 -10.64
C THR A 11 22.42 5.82 -9.26
N LEU A 12 21.15 6.13 -8.98
CA LEU A 12 20.73 6.69 -7.69
C LEU A 12 21.09 5.80 -6.49
N ASP A 13 21.31 4.49 -6.71
CA ASP A 13 21.77 3.55 -5.69
C ASP A 13 23.28 3.70 -5.44
N GLU A 14 24.11 3.93 -6.47
CA GLU A 14 25.56 4.17 -6.31
C GLU A 14 25.85 5.48 -5.56
N SER A 15 25.08 6.55 -5.81
CA SER A 15 25.19 7.80 -5.05
C SER A 15 24.78 7.62 -3.57
N ALA A 16 23.80 6.75 -3.29
CA ALA A 16 23.37 6.45 -1.93
C ALA A 16 24.41 5.62 -1.17
N GLU A 17 25.02 4.64 -1.83
CA GLU A 17 26.13 3.85 -1.27
C GLU A 17 27.37 4.72 -0.99
N GLN A 18 27.65 5.71 -1.85
CA GLN A 18 28.71 6.70 -1.61
C GLN A 18 28.40 7.63 -0.42
N GLU A 19 27.15 8.10 -0.26
CA GLU A 19 26.70 8.86 0.92
C GLU A 19 26.79 8.03 2.21
N GLU A 20 26.50 6.73 2.16
CA GLU A 20 26.65 5.80 3.29
C GLU A 20 28.13 5.54 3.64
N ALA A 21 29.04 5.61 2.65
CA ALA A 21 30.48 5.38 2.80
C ALA A 21 31.29 6.62 3.25
N LEU A 22 30.65 7.77 3.43
CA LEU A 22 31.26 9.05 3.82
C LEU A 22 31.66 9.27 5.32
N PRO A 23 31.56 8.34 6.31
CA PRO A 23 31.78 8.72 7.71
C PRO A 23 33.23 8.79 8.23
N ASP A 24 34.30 8.78 7.41
CA ASP A 24 35.69 8.79 7.95
C ASP A 24 36.56 10.01 7.57
N GLN A 25 36.11 10.94 6.70
CA GLN A 25 36.95 12.06 6.23
C GLN A 25 36.39 13.46 6.47
N MET A 26 35.32 13.61 7.26
CA MET A 26 34.87 14.94 7.68
C MET A 26 35.60 15.36 8.95
N ALA A 27 36.56 16.29 8.80
CA ALA A 27 36.98 17.10 9.93
C ALA A 27 35.71 17.77 10.53
N LEU A 28 35.37 17.39 11.76
CA LEU A 28 34.21 17.90 12.50
C LEU A 28 34.34 19.41 12.70
N LEU A 29 33.86 20.18 11.73
CA LEU A 29 33.56 21.60 11.89
C LEU A 29 32.27 21.67 12.69
N LEU A 30 32.41 21.80 14.00
CA LEU A 30 31.26 21.92 14.89
C LEU A 30 30.43 23.15 14.50
N MET A 31 29.12 22.98 14.32
CA MET A 31 28.22 24.09 14.03
C MET A 31 28.12 25.03 15.24
N GLN A 32 27.78 26.31 15.00
CA GLN A 32 27.41 27.20 16.12
C GLN A 32 26.23 26.59 16.88
N ASP A 33 26.33 26.58 18.21
CA ASP A 33 25.35 26.03 19.15
C ASP A 33 25.08 24.52 19.02
N GLU A 34 26.01 23.76 18.43
CA GLU A 34 25.85 22.30 18.26
C GLU A 34 25.71 21.57 19.60
N ILE A 35 26.51 21.95 20.61
CA ILE A 35 26.44 21.33 21.94
C ILE A 35 25.05 21.53 22.56
N GLU A 36 24.50 22.74 22.50
CA GLU A 36 23.15 23.02 23.03
C GLU A 36 22.08 22.22 22.30
N ARG A 37 22.17 22.11 20.97
CA ARG A 37 21.26 21.28 20.17
C ARG A 37 21.38 19.79 20.49
N LEU A 38 22.59 19.30 20.70
CA LEU A 38 22.82 17.91 21.11
C LEU A 38 22.26 17.64 22.51
N ASP A 39 22.41 18.57 23.45
CA ASP A 39 21.83 18.47 24.79
C ASP A 39 20.29 18.47 24.76
N ASP A 40 19.68 19.27 23.90
CA ASP A 40 18.24 19.24 23.64
C ASP A 40 17.80 17.89 23.08
N LEU A 41 18.51 17.36 22.08
CA LEU A 41 18.23 16.04 21.49
C LEU A 41 18.41 14.90 22.51
N ILE A 42 19.44 14.96 23.33
CA ILE A 42 19.67 13.99 24.43
C ILE A 42 18.54 14.08 25.45
N SER A 43 18.10 15.29 25.79
CA SER A 43 17.00 15.51 26.75
C SER A 43 15.68 14.94 26.21
N LEU A 44 15.38 15.19 24.93
CA LEU A 44 14.24 14.59 24.24
C LEU A 44 14.35 13.06 24.20
N ALA A 45 15.52 12.51 23.86
CA ALA A 45 15.75 11.07 23.80
C ALA A 45 15.59 10.40 25.18
N ARG A 46 16.08 11.04 26.25
CA ARG A 46 15.92 10.54 27.63
C ARG A 46 14.47 10.53 28.10
N ALA A 47 13.62 11.40 27.56
CA ALA A 47 12.19 11.41 27.86
C ALA A 47 11.45 10.22 27.21
N ILE A 48 12.05 9.54 26.23
CA ILE A 48 11.47 8.36 25.58
C ILE A 48 11.72 7.14 26.45
N THR A 49 10.73 6.76 27.25
CA THR A 49 10.82 5.60 28.16
C THR A 49 10.27 4.30 27.56
N ALA A 50 9.57 4.37 26.43
CA ALA A 50 8.95 3.22 25.79
C ALA A 50 8.86 3.40 24.27
N GLU A 51 9.10 2.33 23.53
CA GLU A 51 9.00 2.33 22.08
C GLU A 51 7.58 1.92 21.62
N SER A 52 6.77 2.90 21.23
CA SER A 52 5.35 2.71 20.91
C SER A 52 5.12 1.74 19.76
N LYS A 53 6.04 1.70 18.79
CA LYS A 53 5.97 0.76 17.66
C LYS A 53 6.13 -0.69 18.12
N ILE A 54 7.04 -0.96 19.05
CA ILE A 54 7.24 -2.31 19.59
C ILE A 54 6.03 -2.73 20.43
N THR A 55 5.45 -1.81 21.21
CA THR A 55 4.18 -2.06 21.91
C THR A 55 3.06 -2.42 20.93
N ARG A 56 2.92 -1.67 19.83
CA ARG A 56 1.91 -1.96 18.80
C ARG A 56 2.17 -3.29 18.09
N LEU A 57 3.44 -3.64 17.84
CA LEU A 57 3.83 -4.93 17.27
C LEU A 57 3.35 -6.09 18.15
N ILE A 58 3.60 -6.03 19.46
CA ILE A 58 3.16 -7.07 20.39
C ILE A 58 1.63 -7.16 20.39
N ALA A 59 0.93 -6.02 20.47
CA ALA A 59 -0.52 -6.00 20.39
C ALA A 59 -1.05 -6.63 19.08
N LEU A 60 -0.46 -6.29 17.93
CA LEU A 60 -0.79 -6.89 16.62
C LEU A 60 -0.69 -8.42 16.66
N ILE A 61 0.40 -8.96 17.23
CA ILE A 61 0.64 -10.41 17.33
C ILE A 61 -0.42 -11.09 18.21
N GLU A 62 -0.93 -10.41 19.23
CA GLU A 62 -1.92 -10.96 20.16
C GLU A 62 -3.35 -10.86 19.64
N THR A 63 -3.71 -9.77 18.96
CA THR A 63 -5.11 -9.45 18.65
C THR A 63 -5.51 -9.72 17.22
N GLU A 64 -4.58 -9.61 16.27
CA GLU A 64 -4.90 -9.59 14.83
C GLU A 64 -4.27 -10.76 14.06
N LEU A 65 -3.12 -11.26 14.52
CA LEU A 65 -2.43 -12.39 13.89
C LEU A 65 -2.91 -13.73 14.46
N PRO A 66 -2.91 -14.83 13.67
CA PRO A 66 -3.36 -16.10 14.20
C PRO A 66 -2.49 -16.60 15.34
N GLU A 67 -3.17 -17.13 16.34
CA GLU A 67 -2.55 -17.64 17.54
C GLU A 67 -1.67 -18.85 17.23
N GLY A 68 -0.47 -18.87 17.81
CA GLY A 68 0.47 -19.99 17.69
C GLY A 68 1.11 -20.16 16.30
N GLU A 69 0.72 -19.39 15.29
CA GLU A 69 1.32 -19.49 13.97
C GLU A 69 2.75 -18.93 13.92
N PRO A 70 3.60 -19.45 13.01
CA PRO A 70 4.94 -18.94 12.78
C PRO A 70 4.90 -17.56 12.10
N LEU A 71 5.76 -16.65 12.56
CA LEU A 71 5.85 -15.27 12.08
C LEU A 71 7.29 -14.93 11.69
N LEU A 72 7.44 -14.37 10.49
CA LEU A 72 8.69 -13.78 10.02
C LEU A 72 8.64 -12.26 10.19
N LEU A 73 9.59 -11.70 10.92
CA LEU A 73 9.70 -10.26 11.13
C LEU A 73 10.97 -9.74 10.46
N PHE A 74 10.85 -8.66 9.70
CA PHE A 74 11.97 -7.97 9.07
C PHE A 74 12.22 -6.62 9.71
N THR A 75 13.50 -6.31 9.91
CA THR A 75 13.96 -5.00 10.35
C THR A 75 15.28 -4.64 9.68
N GLU A 76 15.52 -3.39 9.37
CA GLU A 76 16.78 -2.93 8.78
C GLU A 76 17.90 -2.94 9.83
N TYR A 77 17.59 -2.53 11.05
CA TYR A 77 18.57 -2.26 12.09
C TYR A 77 18.67 -3.38 13.12
N LYS A 78 19.90 -3.78 13.42
CA LYS A 78 20.20 -4.72 14.51
C LYS A 78 19.74 -4.22 15.88
N ALA A 79 19.79 -2.89 16.12
CA ALA A 79 19.28 -2.31 17.36
C ALA A 79 17.77 -2.58 17.53
N THR A 80 16.99 -2.40 16.47
CA THR A 80 15.55 -2.74 16.45
C THR A 80 15.33 -4.24 16.60
N GLN A 81 16.14 -5.09 15.97
CA GLN A 81 16.09 -6.54 16.17
C GLN A 81 16.23 -6.92 17.65
N VAL A 82 17.16 -6.30 18.39
CA VAL A 82 17.30 -6.51 19.84
C VAL A 82 16.03 -6.13 20.59
N LEU A 83 15.44 -4.97 20.29
CA LEU A 83 14.20 -4.50 20.94
C LEU A 83 13.04 -5.47 20.69
N VAL A 84 12.87 -5.92 19.44
CA VAL A 84 11.83 -6.88 19.06
C VAL A 84 12.02 -8.22 19.77
N ILE A 85 13.23 -8.79 19.74
CA ILE A 85 13.53 -10.06 20.42
C ILE A 85 13.28 -9.95 21.93
N THR A 86 13.71 -8.85 22.56
CA THR A 86 13.51 -8.62 23.99
C THR A 86 12.02 -8.56 24.33
N ALA A 87 11.22 -7.82 23.54
CA ALA A 87 9.78 -7.72 23.74
C ALA A 87 9.06 -9.07 23.52
N LEU A 88 9.45 -9.83 22.49
CA LEU A 88 8.90 -11.16 22.21
C LEU A 88 9.21 -12.14 23.35
N GLU A 89 10.45 -12.19 23.83
CA GLU A 89 10.84 -13.08 24.93
C GLU A 89 10.16 -12.70 26.25
N ALA A 90 10.01 -11.40 26.52
CA ALA A 90 9.27 -10.91 27.69
C ALA A 90 7.80 -11.31 27.66
N ARG A 91 7.16 -11.32 26.47
CA ARG A 91 5.74 -11.60 26.31
C ARG A 91 5.40 -13.09 26.13
N PHE A 92 6.20 -13.82 25.36
CA PHE A 92 5.92 -15.18 24.91
C PHE A 92 6.88 -16.22 25.50
N GLY A 93 7.84 -15.80 26.33
CA GLY A 93 8.80 -16.66 26.99
C GLY A 93 10.15 -16.73 26.26
N ARG A 94 11.20 -17.04 27.03
CA ARG A 94 12.57 -17.15 26.51
C ARG A 94 12.66 -18.24 25.44
N GLY A 95 13.43 -17.97 24.39
CA GLY A 95 13.64 -18.92 23.31
C GLY A 95 12.48 -19.04 22.32
N CYS A 96 11.41 -18.25 22.44
CA CYS A 96 10.33 -18.24 21.46
C CYS A 96 10.75 -17.68 20.09
N ALA A 97 11.86 -16.93 20.04
CA ALA A 97 12.32 -16.19 18.87
C ALA A 97 13.78 -16.52 18.46
N GLY A 98 13.97 -16.87 17.20
CA GLY A 98 15.26 -16.92 16.50
C GLY A 98 15.59 -15.58 15.86
N PHE A 99 16.85 -15.39 15.48
CA PHE A 99 17.30 -14.18 14.78
C PHE A 99 18.27 -14.52 13.66
N ILE A 100 18.29 -13.69 12.61
CA ILE A 100 19.29 -13.72 11.54
C ILE A 100 19.84 -12.32 11.37
N ASN A 101 21.16 -12.16 11.42
CA ASN A 101 21.85 -10.90 11.18
C ASN A 101 23.25 -11.16 10.60
N GLY A 102 23.97 -10.10 10.24
CA GLY A 102 25.22 -10.21 9.49
C GLY A 102 26.40 -10.80 10.26
N ASP A 103 26.36 -10.81 11.60
CA ASP A 103 27.45 -11.28 12.46
C ASP A 103 27.06 -12.44 13.37
N GLU A 104 25.89 -13.05 13.13
CA GLU A 104 25.33 -14.22 13.84
C GLU A 104 25.27 -14.06 15.37
N ARG A 105 25.27 -12.81 15.86
CA ARG A 105 25.40 -12.49 17.27
C ARG A 105 24.39 -11.45 17.70
N LEU A 106 23.75 -11.65 18.84
CA LEU A 106 22.78 -10.71 19.40
C LEU A 106 23.05 -10.48 20.89
N ALA A 107 23.14 -9.21 21.30
CA ALA A 107 23.28 -8.82 22.69
C ALA A 107 21.90 -8.41 23.22
N VAL A 108 21.30 -9.26 24.04
CA VAL A 108 19.95 -9.07 24.58
C VAL A 108 20.08 -8.52 26.01
N PRO A 109 19.58 -7.30 26.30
CA PRO A 109 19.58 -6.75 27.64
C PRO A 109 18.60 -7.53 28.53
N GLU A 110 19.00 -7.78 29.77
CA GLU A 110 18.19 -8.46 30.77
C GLU A 110 17.65 -7.47 31.81
N PRO A 111 16.52 -7.76 32.48
CA PRO A 111 15.94 -6.86 33.48
C PRO A 111 16.84 -6.56 34.68
N ASP A 112 17.84 -7.41 34.94
CA ASP A 112 18.83 -7.24 36.01
C ASP A 112 20.01 -6.34 35.61
N GLY A 113 19.99 -5.78 34.40
CA GLY A 113 21.04 -4.93 33.85
C GLY A 113 22.21 -5.71 33.22
N SER A 114 22.18 -7.05 33.27
CA SER A 114 23.13 -7.88 32.54
C SER A 114 22.79 -7.94 31.05
N VAL A 115 23.75 -8.38 30.23
CA VAL A 115 23.57 -8.56 28.80
C VAL A 115 23.83 -10.02 28.44
N ARG A 116 22.80 -10.71 27.96
CA ARG A 116 22.94 -12.07 27.43
C ARG A 116 23.32 -12.01 25.97
N VAL A 117 24.50 -12.54 25.66
CA VAL A 117 24.95 -12.72 24.28
C VAL A 117 24.43 -14.06 23.76
N ARG A 118 23.72 -14.02 22.64
CA ARG A 118 23.33 -15.20 21.86
C ARG A 118 24.17 -15.25 20.59
N THR A 119 24.66 -16.42 20.25
CA THR A 119 25.27 -16.71 18.94
C THR A 119 24.44 -17.80 18.29
N LEU A 120 23.97 -17.55 17.07
CA LEU A 120 23.11 -18.47 16.35
C LEU A 120 23.44 -18.35 14.87
N SER A 121 23.87 -19.47 14.27
CA SER A 121 24.15 -19.46 12.84
C SER A 121 22.86 -19.27 12.05
N ARG A 122 23.01 -18.68 10.87
CA ARG A 122 21.91 -18.48 9.94
C ARG A 122 21.10 -19.77 9.68
N ASP A 123 21.80 -20.87 9.40
CA ASP A 123 21.18 -22.15 9.09
C ASP A 123 20.45 -22.75 10.30
N ALA A 124 21.04 -22.64 11.49
CA ALA A 124 20.41 -23.11 12.72
C ALA A 124 19.14 -22.30 13.04
N ALA A 125 19.16 -20.98 12.84
CA ALA A 125 17.97 -20.15 13.02
C ALA A 125 16.84 -20.55 12.06
N ALA A 126 17.17 -20.80 10.79
CA ALA A 126 16.22 -21.26 9.78
C ALA A 126 15.67 -22.65 10.12
N GLU A 127 16.54 -23.58 10.53
CA GLU A 127 16.14 -24.93 10.93
C GLU A 127 15.24 -24.91 12.17
N ASP A 128 15.59 -24.16 13.21
CA ASP A 128 14.78 -24.00 14.42
C ASP A 128 13.40 -23.45 14.10
N PHE A 129 13.33 -22.47 13.20
CA PHE A 129 12.07 -21.90 12.75
C PHE A 129 11.25 -22.92 11.94
N ASN A 130 11.83 -23.54 10.92
CA ASN A 130 11.16 -24.52 10.05
C ASN A 130 10.71 -25.79 10.80
N THR A 131 11.48 -26.25 11.78
CA THR A 131 11.11 -27.39 12.63
C THR A 131 10.10 -27.02 13.73
N GLY A 132 9.94 -25.73 14.03
CA GLY A 132 9.00 -25.24 15.03
C GLY A 132 9.53 -25.14 16.45
N ARG A 133 10.86 -25.25 16.61
CA ARG A 133 11.52 -24.96 17.88
C ARG A 133 11.36 -23.49 18.27
N THR A 134 11.32 -22.59 17.28
CA THR A 134 10.98 -21.18 17.48
C THR A 134 9.71 -20.82 16.71
N ARG A 135 8.90 -19.92 17.28
CA ARG A 135 7.69 -19.39 16.64
C ARG A 135 8.00 -18.15 15.81
N PHE A 136 8.91 -17.32 16.28
CA PHE A 136 9.25 -16.05 15.65
C PHE A 136 10.65 -16.12 15.05
N LEU A 137 10.82 -15.55 13.87
CA LEU A 137 12.13 -15.32 13.28
C LEU A 137 12.28 -13.83 12.98
N VAL A 138 13.23 -13.17 13.61
CA VAL A 138 13.51 -11.74 13.38
C VAL A 138 14.78 -11.61 12.53
N SER A 139 14.64 -11.18 11.29
CA SER A 139 15.73 -11.08 10.33
C SER A 139 16.09 -9.63 10.05
N THR A 140 17.39 -9.34 9.96
CA THR A 140 17.86 -8.15 9.25
C THR A 140 17.95 -8.39 7.74
N GLU A 141 18.39 -7.39 6.97
CA GLU A 141 18.68 -7.55 5.53
C GLU A 141 19.64 -8.72 5.24
N ALA A 142 20.48 -9.11 6.20
CA ALA A 142 21.35 -10.27 6.07
C ALA A 142 20.57 -11.56 5.80
N GLY A 143 19.35 -11.73 6.33
CA GLY A 143 18.50 -12.90 6.02
C GLY A 143 17.63 -12.73 4.77
N GLY A 144 17.79 -11.60 4.06
CA GLY A 144 17.03 -11.24 2.87
C GLY A 144 17.34 -12.09 1.63
N GLU A 145 18.37 -12.95 1.63
CA GLU A 145 18.76 -13.79 0.48
C GLU A 145 19.14 -15.23 0.89
N GLY A 146 18.68 -16.27 0.19
CA GLY A 146 19.23 -17.63 0.35
C GLY A 146 18.65 -18.55 1.45
N ILE A 147 17.51 -18.23 2.08
CA ILE A 147 16.77 -19.19 2.93
C ILE A 147 15.34 -19.37 2.43
N ASP A 148 14.90 -20.62 2.41
CA ASP A 148 13.51 -21.04 2.19
C ASP A 148 12.74 -21.11 3.53
N LEU A 149 11.74 -20.25 3.67
CA LEU A 149 10.88 -20.13 4.86
C LEU A 149 9.40 -20.37 4.53
N GLN A 150 9.07 -20.52 3.25
CA GLN A 150 7.71 -20.59 2.71
C GLN A 150 6.90 -21.80 3.20
N ASP A 151 7.54 -22.93 3.46
CA ASP A 151 6.84 -24.18 3.80
C ASP A 151 6.08 -24.09 5.12
N ARG A 152 6.62 -23.32 6.05
CA ARG A 152 6.07 -23.17 7.40
C ARG A 152 5.37 -21.84 7.62
N CYS A 153 5.92 -20.76 7.07
CA CYS A 153 5.45 -19.42 7.35
C CYS A 153 4.68 -18.82 6.17
N ALA A 154 3.55 -18.19 6.49
CA ALA A 154 2.74 -17.43 5.54
C ALA A 154 2.42 -16.02 6.06
N THR A 155 3.09 -15.57 7.13
CA THR A 155 2.85 -14.27 7.75
C THR A 155 4.17 -13.51 7.90
N LEU A 156 4.25 -12.36 7.25
CA LEU A 156 5.41 -11.48 7.29
C LEU A 156 5.03 -10.15 7.94
N VAL A 157 5.88 -9.65 8.84
CA VAL A 157 5.75 -8.33 9.45
C VAL A 157 7.01 -7.51 9.17
N HIS A 158 6.85 -6.39 8.48
CA HIS A 158 7.88 -5.37 8.35
C HIS A 158 7.79 -4.42 9.56
N VAL A 159 8.81 -4.45 10.41
CA VAL A 159 8.92 -3.56 11.58
C VAL A 159 9.32 -2.15 11.13
N ASP A 160 10.10 -2.05 10.06
CA ASP A 160 10.51 -0.82 9.42
C ASP A 160 10.36 -0.89 7.90
N LEU A 161 10.38 0.29 7.30
CA LEU A 161 10.07 0.53 5.90
C LEU A 161 11.35 0.95 5.15
N PRO A 162 11.93 0.08 4.30
CA PRO A 162 13.06 0.45 3.47
C PRO A 162 12.62 1.39 2.34
N TRP A 163 13.47 2.32 1.91
CA TRP A 163 13.17 3.24 0.80
C TRP A 163 13.19 2.59 -0.59
N ASN A 164 13.72 1.36 -0.68
CA ASN A 164 13.86 0.63 -1.93
C ASN A 164 12.72 -0.40 -2.04
N PRO A 165 11.79 -0.23 -3.00
CA PRO A 165 10.66 -1.14 -3.18
C PRO A 165 11.11 -2.57 -3.50
N MET A 166 12.27 -2.75 -4.14
CA MET A 166 12.80 -4.08 -4.44
C MET A 166 13.16 -4.85 -3.17
N ARG A 167 13.61 -4.17 -2.11
CA ARG A 167 13.88 -4.82 -0.81
C ARG A 167 12.58 -5.40 -0.21
N LEU A 168 11.47 -4.66 -0.30
CA LEU A 168 10.15 -5.17 0.13
C LEU A 168 9.74 -6.40 -0.70
N HIS A 169 9.85 -6.33 -2.02
CA HIS A 169 9.51 -7.44 -2.91
C HIS A 169 10.33 -8.69 -2.60
N GLN A 170 11.65 -8.55 -2.42
CA GLN A 170 12.54 -9.67 -2.09
C GLN A 170 12.22 -10.28 -0.72
N ARG A 171 11.83 -9.47 0.27
CA ARG A 171 11.38 -9.94 1.59
C ARG A 171 10.07 -10.73 1.47
N VAL A 172 9.07 -10.23 0.73
CA VAL A 172 7.81 -10.95 0.46
C VAL A 172 8.06 -12.24 -0.32
N GLY A 173 8.98 -12.20 -1.28
CA GLY A 173 9.46 -13.35 -2.05
C GLY A 173 10.18 -14.42 -1.22
N ARG A 174 10.39 -14.24 0.09
CA ARG A 174 10.83 -15.32 1.00
C ARG A 174 9.69 -16.26 1.39
N LEU A 175 8.46 -15.76 1.40
CA LEU A 175 7.26 -16.55 1.72
C LEU A 175 6.41 -16.83 0.48
N ASN A 176 6.38 -15.89 -0.48
CA ASN A 176 5.63 -16.02 -1.72
C ASN A 176 6.50 -16.65 -2.82
N ARG A 177 6.75 -17.96 -2.70
CA ARG A 177 7.51 -18.77 -3.66
C ARG A 177 6.64 -19.90 -4.23
N TYR A 178 7.04 -20.45 -5.37
CA TYR A 178 6.45 -21.67 -5.90
C TYR A 178 6.49 -22.78 -4.84
N GLY A 179 5.33 -23.36 -4.53
CA GLY A 179 5.17 -24.35 -3.46
C GLY A 179 4.47 -23.83 -2.20
N GLN A 180 4.32 -22.50 -2.04
CA GLN A 180 3.50 -21.92 -0.98
C GLN A 180 2.03 -22.31 -1.17
N LYS A 181 1.43 -22.93 -0.15
CA LYS A 181 0.03 -23.42 -0.19
C LYS A 181 -0.94 -22.49 0.54
N ARG A 182 -0.43 -21.57 1.34
CA ARG A 182 -1.20 -20.66 2.19
C ARG A 182 -1.11 -19.24 1.65
N ALA A 183 -2.20 -18.49 1.74
CA ALA A 183 -2.18 -17.07 1.38
C ALA A 183 -1.17 -16.33 2.26
N VAL A 184 -0.21 -15.66 1.62
CA VAL A 184 0.81 -14.87 2.32
C VAL A 184 0.18 -13.57 2.79
N ARG A 185 0.29 -13.28 4.08
CA ARG A 185 -0.14 -12.02 4.68
C ARG A 185 1.06 -11.17 5.03
N VAL A 186 1.04 -9.92 4.59
CA VAL A 186 2.12 -8.96 4.83
C VAL A 186 1.56 -7.82 5.67
N PHE A 187 2.22 -7.52 6.78
CA PHE A 187 1.90 -6.42 7.67
C PHE A 187 3.05 -5.43 7.69
N LEU A 188 2.72 -4.14 7.67
CA LEU A 188 3.69 -3.06 7.68
C LEU A 188 3.40 -2.14 8.87
N LEU A 189 4.38 -1.98 9.77
CA LEU A 189 4.29 -1.03 10.86
C LEU A 189 4.88 0.32 10.43
N ARG A 190 4.09 1.37 10.58
CA ARG A 190 4.49 2.75 10.26
C ARG A 190 4.05 3.71 11.35
N ASN A 191 4.95 4.61 11.74
CA ASN A 191 4.60 5.73 12.61
C ASN A 191 4.09 6.92 11.77
N PRO A 192 2.81 7.32 11.92
CA PRO A 192 2.28 8.49 11.21
C PRO A 192 2.99 9.76 11.68
N ALA A 193 3.10 10.76 10.80
CA ALA A 193 3.74 12.06 11.06
C ALA A 193 5.23 12.00 11.43
N THR A 194 5.95 10.95 10.99
CA THR A 194 7.42 10.84 11.13
C THR A 194 8.10 10.75 9.76
N VAL A 195 9.43 10.60 9.74
CA VAL A 195 10.20 10.35 8.52
C VAL A 195 9.67 9.15 7.72
N GLU A 196 9.09 8.15 8.39
CA GLU A 196 8.51 6.96 7.74
C GLU A 196 7.31 7.31 6.85
N ALA A 197 6.57 8.39 7.15
CA ALA A 197 5.51 8.87 6.27
C ALA A 197 6.07 9.45 4.96
N ARG A 198 7.25 10.10 5.03
CA ARG A 198 7.96 10.59 3.84
C ARG A 198 8.53 9.43 3.01
N ILE A 199 9.11 8.42 3.67
CA ILE A 199 9.58 7.19 3.00
C ILE A 199 8.42 6.50 2.29
N TRP A 200 7.26 6.40 2.95
CA TRP A 200 6.06 5.83 2.34
C TRP A 200 5.62 6.57 1.07
N ALA A 201 5.54 7.91 1.11
CA ALA A 201 5.18 8.70 -0.07
C ALA A 201 6.18 8.53 -1.23
N LEU A 202 7.47 8.39 -0.92
CA LEU A 202 8.49 8.10 -1.92
C LEU A 202 8.32 6.70 -2.53
N LEU A 203 8.01 5.69 -1.73
CA LEU A 203 7.73 4.34 -2.23
C LEU A 203 6.51 4.31 -3.14
N GLU A 204 5.43 4.95 -2.73
CA GLU A 204 4.20 5.08 -3.52
C GLU A 204 4.51 5.71 -4.90
N THR A 205 5.22 6.84 -4.89
CA THR A 205 5.67 7.51 -6.13
C THR A 205 6.53 6.60 -7.00
N LYS A 206 7.46 5.82 -6.40
CA LYS A 206 8.31 4.87 -7.16
C LYS A 206 7.48 3.75 -7.77
N LEU A 207 6.53 3.18 -7.03
CA LEU A 207 5.64 2.12 -7.51
C LEU A 207 4.74 2.60 -8.65
N GLU A 208 4.16 3.79 -8.52
CA GLU A 208 3.34 4.39 -9.58
C GLU A 208 4.11 4.57 -10.87
N ARG A 209 5.38 5.02 -10.79
CA ARG A 209 6.26 5.14 -11.96
C ARG A 209 6.55 3.80 -12.60
N ILE A 210 6.85 2.77 -11.79
CA ILE A 210 7.09 1.41 -12.28
C ILE A 210 5.83 0.88 -12.97
N GLN A 211 4.66 1.05 -12.34
CA GLN A 211 3.38 0.65 -12.91
C GLN A 211 3.08 1.38 -14.21
N ALA A 212 3.29 2.70 -14.29
CA ALA A 212 3.07 3.47 -15.51
C ALA A 212 3.98 3.01 -16.66
N ALA A 213 5.24 2.71 -16.38
CA ALA A 213 6.18 2.20 -17.37
C ALA A 213 5.77 0.81 -17.89
N LEU A 214 5.35 -0.09 -16.99
CA LEU A 214 4.92 -1.44 -17.33
C LEU A 214 3.56 -1.47 -18.04
N SER A 215 2.64 -0.58 -17.68
CA SER A 215 1.29 -0.48 -18.26
C SER A 215 1.31 -0.17 -19.76
N ALA A 216 2.38 0.46 -20.27
CA ALA A 216 2.55 0.68 -21.70
C ALA A 216 2.88 -0.60 -22.49
N SER A 217 3.28 -1.66 -21.79
CA SER A 217 3.79 -2.91 -22.36
C SER A 217 2.97 -4.16 -22.02
N MET A 218 2.03 -4.06 -21.08
CA MET A 218 1.21 -5.17 -20.60
C MET A 218 -0.24 -5.04 -21.09
N GLU A 219 -0.81 -6.11 -21.66
CA GLU A 219 -2.22 -6.14 -22.07
C GLU A 219 -3.19 -6.17 -20.88
N GLU A 220 -2.76 -6.72 -19.73
CA GLU A 220 -3.50 -6.74 -18.48
C GLU A 220 -2.77 -5.92 -17.41
N ALA A 221 -3.48 -5.02 -16.73
CA ALA A 221 -2.92 -4.17 -15.68
C ALA A 221 -2.75 -4.98 -14.38
N GLU A 222 -1.50 -5.32 -14.03
CA GLU A 222 -1.18 -5.90 -12.72
C GLU A 222 -1.05 -4.79 -11.65
N ASP A 223 -1.53 -5.09 -10.43
CA ASP A 223 -1.28 -4.23 -9.26
C ASP A 223 0.15 -4.46 -8.75
N ILE A 224 1.06 -3.62 -9.23
CA ILE A 224 2.48 -3.65 -8.84
C ILE A 224 2.64 -3.40 -7.33
N ALA A 225 1.78 -2.62 -6.68
CA ALA A 225 1.85 -2.41 -5.24
C ALA A 225 1.54 -3.71 -4.48
N GLN A 226 0.56 -4.48 -4.96
CA GLN A 226 0.25 -5.80 -4.43
C GLN A 226 1.40 -6.79 -4.65
N LEU A 227 2.04 -6.78 -5.82
CA LEU A 227 3.16 -7.68 -6.12
C LEU A 227 4.44 -7.33 -5.34
N VAL A 228 4.69 -6.05 -5.12
CA VAL A 228 5.95 -5.55 -4.54
C VAL A 228 5.88 -5.45 -3.02
N ILE A 229 4.78 -4.95 -2.48
CA ILE A 229 4.63 -4.69 -1.03
C ILE A 229 3.69 -5.71 -0.37
N GLY A 230 3.01 -6.56 -1.15
CA GLY A 230 2.03 -7.51 -0.59
C GLY A 230 0.79 -6.80 -0.03
N MET A 231 0.59 -5.53 -0.35
CA MET A 231 -0.57 -4.73 0.02
C MET A 231 -1.35 -4.35 -1.23
N GLN A 232 -2.67 -4.47 -1.19
CA GLN A 232 -3.48 -3.99 -2.31
C GLN A 232 -3.37 -2.47 -2.41
N GLY A 233 -3.05 -1.98 -3.61
CA GLY A 233 -2.87 -0.55 -3.87
C GLY A 233 -4.19 0.23 -3.71
N GLY A 234 -4.11 1.56 -3.61
CA GLY A 234 -5.30 2.42 -3.54
C GLY A 234 -6.28 2.19 -4.68
N ARG A 235 -5.76 1.85 -5.88
CA ARG A 235 -6.56 1.49 -7.06
C ARG A 235 -7.46 0.28 -6.86
N PHE A 236 -7.05 -0.74 -6.10
CA PHE A 236 -7.90 -1.89 -5.83
C PHE A 236 -9.17 -1.46 -5.10
N PHE A 237 -9.06 -0.55 -4.12
CA PHE A 237 -10.22 -0.02 -3.42
C PHE A 237 -11.06 0.86 -4.34
N ASP A 238 -10.44 1.71 -5.14
CA ASP A 238 -11.15 2.53 -6.13
C ASP A 238 -11.93 1.66 -7.13
N GLU A 239 -11.34 0.57 -7.62
CA GLU A 239 -11.98 -0.41 -8.51
C GLU A 239 -13.06 -1.23 -7.79
N LEU A 240 -12.81 -1.68 -6.56
CA LEU A 240 -13.80 -2.40 -5.74
C LEU A 240 -15.03 -1.53 -5.45
N PHE A 241 -14.83 -0.25 -5.14
CA PHE A 241 -15.93 0.69 -4.90
C PHE A 241 -16.61 1.12 -6.20
N ALA A 242 -15.87 1.28 -7.31
CA ALA A 242 -16.43 1.60 -8.62
C ALA A 242 -17.24 0.44 -9.23
N ASP A 243 -16.74 -0.80 -9.13
CA ASP A 243 -17.42 -2.01 -9.57
C ASP A 243 -18.64 -2.31 -8.69
N GLY A 244 -18.52 -2.14 -7.36
CA GLY A 244 -19.67 -2.27 -6.46
C GLY A 244 -20.78 -1.25 -6.76
N ALA A 245 -20.42 -0.06 -7.21
CA ALA A 245 -21.38 0.99 -7.60
C ALA A 245 -22.06 0.73 -8.96
N THR A 246 -21.44 -0.05 -9.85
CA THR A 246 -21.93 -0.30 -11.21
C THR A 246 -22.55 -1.69 -11.40
N ALA A 247 -22.17 -2.68 -10.59
CA ALA A 247 -22.60 -4.07 -10.73
C ALA A 247 -24.01 -4.40 -10.19
N VAL A 248 -24.69 -3.47 -9.51
CA VAL A 248 -25.98 -3.77 -8.83
C VAL A 248 -27.13 -2.87 -9.31
N PRO A 249 -27.93 -3.30 -10.30
CA PRO A 249 -29.25 -2.74 -10.53
C PRO A 249 -30.25 -3.37 -9.54
N GLY A 250 -30.69 -2.62 -8.52
CA GLY A 250 -31.72 -3.05 -7.55
C GLY A 250 -31.24 -3.12 -6.10
N ASN A 251 -32.03 -3.77 -5.22
CA ASN A 251 -31.97 -3.66 -3.75
C ASN A 251 -30.51 -3.75 -3.20
N PRO A 252 -29.91 -2.62 -2.81
CA PRO A 252 -28.46 -2.44 -2.87
C PRO A 252 -27.66 -2.98 -1.67
N ARG A 253 -28.31 -3.40 -0.58
CA ARG A 253 -27.59 -3.80 0.65
C ARG A 253 -27.18 -5.27 0.69
N GLU A 254 -28.08 -6.19 0.35
CA GLU A 254 -27.80 -7.63 0.43
C GLU A 254 -26.86 -8.09 -0.70
N ARG A 255 -27.08 -7.59 -1.93
CA ARG A 255 -26.25 -7.99 -3.08
C ARG A 255 -24.86 -7.37 -3.12
N LEU A 256 -24.70 -6.20 -2.53
CA LEU A 256 -23.37 -5.59 -2.38
C LEU A 256 -22.58 -6.38 -1.32
N ALA A 257 -23.22 -6.84 -0.24
CA ALA A 257 -22.59 -7.74 0.72
C ALA A 257 -22.19 -9.06 0.06
N ASP A 258 -23.09 -9.72 -0.68
CA ASP A 258 -22.78 -10.98 -1.38
C ASP A 258 -21.68 -10.84 -2.45
N TRP A 259 -21.71 -9.75 -3.23
CA TRP A 259 -20.69 -9.45 -4.25
C TRP A 259 -19.33 -9.12 -3.63
N PHE A 260 -19.35 -8.34 -2.55
CA PHE A 260 -18.16 -7.94 -1.81
C PHE A 260 -17.54 -9.17 -1.13
N ASP A 261 -18.34 -9.99 -0.43
CA ASP A 261 -17.91 -11.24 0.18
C ASP A 261 -17.33 -12.23 -0.85
N ALA A 262 -17.90 -12.30 -2.06
CA ALA A 262 -17.36 -13.13 -3.14
C ALA A 262 -15.99 -12.62 -3.64
N ARG A 263 -15.79 -11.30 -3.74
CA ARG A 263 -14.51 -10.70 -4.17
C ARG A 263 -13.46 -10.68 -3.06
N THR A 264 -13.88 -10.61 -1.80
CA THR A 264 -12.99 -10.60 -0.63
C THR A 264 -12.83 -11.98 0.02
N ALA A 265 -13.39 -13.05 -0.56
CA ALA A 265 -13.26 -14.43 -0.05
C ALA A 265 -11.79 -14.87 0.15
N THR A 266 -10.86 -14.30 -0.62
CA THR A 266 -9.40 -14.49 -0.49
C THR A 266 -8.79 -13.85 0.77
N PHE A 267 -9.52 -12.97 1.46
CA PHE A 267 -9.13 -12.36 2.75
C PHE A 267 -9.47 -13.23 3.98
N GLY A 268 -9.84 -14.49 3.79
CA GLY A 268 -10.02 -15.45 4.89
C GLY A 268 -11.44 -15.60 5.41
N GLY A 269 -12.45 -15.27 4.59
CA GLY A 269 -13.85 -15.67 4.83
C GLY A 269 -14.55 -14.99 6.02
N ARG A 270 -14.17 -13.75 6.36
CA ARG A 270 -14.95 -12.87 7.25
C ARG A 270 -15.36 -11.62 6.50
N ASP A 271 -16.49 -11.04 6.89
CA ASP A 271 -17.02 -9.78 6.34
C ASP A 271 -15.89 -8.76 6.26
N ALA A 272 -15.51 -8.41 5.03
CA ALA A 272 -14.37 -7.55 4.81
C ALA A 272 -14.65 -6.13 5.32
N LEU A 273 -15.91 -5.73 5.56
CA LEU A 273 -16.23 -4.48 6.24
C LEU A 273 -15.81 -4.52 7.71
N GLU A 274 -15.92 -5.69 8.35
CA GLU A 274 -15.48 -5.94 9.71
C GLU A 274 -13.95 -6.04 9.78
N THR A 275 -13.33 -6.67 8.78
CA THR A 275 -11.86 -6.76 8.64
C THR A 275 -11.23 -5.39 8.36
N VAL A 276 -11.83 -4.58 7.48
CA VAL A 276 -11.43 -3.20 7.20
C VAL A 276 -11.67 -2.31 8.43
N ARG A 277 -12.77 -2.50 9.18
CA ARG A 277 -13.00 -1.80 10.46
C ARG A 277 -12.00 -2.20 11.55
N ALA A 278 -11.59 -3.47 11.60
CA ALA A 278 -10.61 -3.98 12.55
C ALA A 278 -9.20 -3.50 12.21
N MET A 279 -8.81 -3.52 10.93
CA MET A 279 -7.50 -3.03 10.45
C MET A 279 -7.37 -1.50 10.51
N LEU A 280 -8.43 -0.76 10.19
CA LEU A 280 -8.44 0.71 10.19
C LEU A 280 -8.86 1.33 11.53
N GLY A 281 -8.91 0.54 12.62
CA GLY A 281 -9.17 0.94 14.02
C GLY A 281 -9.77 2.32 14.27
N GLN A 282 -11.05 2.38 14.65
CA GLN A 282 -11.82 3.63 14.84
C GLN A 282 -11.48 4.68 13.76
N VAL A 283 -12.00 4.46 12.55
CA VAL A 283 -12.33 5.60 11.68
C VAL A 283 -13.38 6.41 12.44
N ALA A 284 -12.90 7.38 13.24
CA ALA A 284 -13.72 8.39 13.86
C ALA A 284 -14.43 9.10 12.72
N ARG A 285 -15.70 8.68 12.49
CA ARG A 285 -16.66 9.25 11.56
C ARG A 285 -16.03 9.99 10.37
N PHE A 286 -15.94 9.32 9.23
CA PHE A 286 -16.05 10.06 7.99
C PHE A 286 -17.49 10.56 7.88
N ASP A 287 -17.76 11.74 8.44
CA ASP A 287 -19.05 12.39 8.38
C ASP A 287 -19.21 12.99 6.97
N PHE A 288 -19.86 12.23 6.09
CA PHE A 288 -20.30 12.75 4.79
C PHE A 288 -21.30 13.93 4.95
N GLY A 289 -21.84 14.16 6.15
CA GLY A 289 -22.74 15.27 6.46
C GLY A 289 -22.08 16.64 6.38
N THR A 290 -20.79 16.78 6.68
CA THR A 290 -20.10 18.08 6.67
C THR A 290 -19.53 18.47 5.30
N ILE A 291 -19.43 17.54 4.36
CA ILE A 291 -19.00 17.82 2.97
C ILE A 291 -20.20 17.80 2.00
N GLY A 292 -21.32 17.17 2.38
CA GLY A 292 -22.54 17.12 1.56
C GLY A 292 -23.28 18.45 1.39
N GLY A 293 -22.94 19.48 2.18
CA GLY A 293 -23.51 20.83 2.05
C GLY A 293 -22.71 21.76 1.13
N SER A 294 -21.44 21.45 0.86
CA SER A 294 -20.50 22.28 0.09
C SER A 294 -20.06 21.63 -1.22
N ILE A 295 -20.28 20.33 -1.41
CA ILE A 295 -20.27 19.73 -2.75
C ILE A 295 -21.60 20.12 -3.41
N PRO A 296 -21.61 20.92 -4.49
CA PRO A 296 -22.84 21.16 -5.21
C PRO A 296 -23.37 19.80 -5.66
N ARG A 297 -24.63 19.51 -5.37
CA ARG A 297 -25.36 18.34 -5.88
C ARG A 297 -25.57 18.52 -7.39
N ILE A 298 -24.49 18.48 -8.14
CA ILE A 298 -24.48 18.50 -9.60
C ILE A 298 -24.87 17.08 -9.99
N ASP A 299 -26.18 16.86 -10.04
CA ASP A 299 -26.75 15.67 -10.65
C ASP A 299 -26.80 15.85 -12.18
N LEU A 300 -27.12 14.80 -12.93
CA LEU A 300 -27.18 14.82 -14.40
C LEU A 300 -27.89 16.06 -14.99
N PRO A 301 -29.04 16.55 -14.47
CA PRO A 301 -29.69 17.74 -15.00
C PRO A 301 -28.83 19.00 -14.99
N ALA A 302 -27.86 19.10 -14.08
CA ALA A 302 -26.95 20.23 -13.98
C ALA A 302 -25.87 20.24 -15.09
N LEU A 303 -25.74 19.15 -15.86
CA LEU A 303 -24.87 19.09 -17.06
C LEU A 303 -25.53 19.65 -18.32
N GLU A 304 -26.86 19.87 -18.32
CA GLU A 304 -27.57 20.39 -19.50
C GLU A 304 -27.03 21.75 -19.99
N PRO A 305 -26.78 22.75 -19.12
CA PRO A 305 -26.24 24.04 -19.56
C PRO A 305 -24.83 23.90 -20.16
N PHE A 306 -23.99 23.05 -19.57
CA PHE A 306 -22.64 22.78 -20.07
C PHE A 306 -22.70 22.17 -21.47
N PHE A 307 -23.53 21.14 -21.66
CA PHE A 307 -23.71 20.47 -22.95
C PHE A 307 -24.21 21.42 -24.04
N ARG A 308 -25.19 22.27 -23.72
CA ARG A 308 -25.70 23.28 -24.67
C ARG A 308 -24.63 24.27 -25.09
N ASN A 309 -23.81 24.74 -24.15
CA ASN A 309 -22.73 25.67 -24.42
C ASN A 309 -21.62 25.01 -25.24
N ALA A 310 -21.23 23.78 -24.91
CA ALA A 310 -20.24 23.01 -25.65
C ALA A 310 -20.67 22.79 -27.10
N MET A 311 -21.92 22.37 -27.33
CA MET A 311 -22.47 22.20 -28.67
C MET A 311 -22.55 23.54 -29.43
N GLY A 312 -22.88 24.63 -28.74
CA GLY A 312 -22.87 25.98 -29.31
C GLY A 312 -21.49 26.43 -29.78
N LEU A 313 -20.43 26.15 -29.01
CA LEU A 313 -19.05 26.40 -29.41
C LEU A 313 -18.63 25.58 -30.64
N MET A 314 -19.18 24.39 -30.79
CA MET A 314 -18.97 23.51 -31.94
C MET A 314 -19.91 23.84 -33.12
N GLY A 315 -20.59 24.99 -33.11
CA GLY A 315 -21.45 25.46 -34.20
C GLY A 315 -22.77 24.68 -34.33
N ARG A 316 -23.22 23.99 -33.29
CA ARG A 316 -24.45 23.20 -33.28
C ARG A 316 -25.47 23.75 -32.29
N ARG A 317 -26.72 23.84 -32.74
CA ARG A 317 -27.84 24.30 -31.90
C ARG A 317 -28.55 23.10 -31.27
N VAL A 318 -28.63 23.09 -29.95
CA VAL A 318 -29.45 22.12 -29.20
C VAL A 318 -30.89 22.60 -29.14
N MET A 319 -31.82 21.78 -29.60
CA MET A 319 -33.27 22.02 -29.54
C MET A 319 -33.89 21.23 -28.40
N ARG A 320 -34.90 21.79 -27.71
CA ARG A 320 -35.67 21.07 -26.68
C ARG A 320 -37.08 20.79 -27.23
N GLY A 321 -37.45 19.53 -27.33
CA GLY A 321 -38.81 19.07 -27.69
C GLY A 321 -39.52 18.43 -26.49
N GLU A 322 -40.74 17.92 -26.71
CA GLU A 322 -41.55 17.26 -25.67
C GLU A 322 -40.89 15.99 -25.08
N GLY A 323 -39.99 15.35 -25.85
CA GLY A 323 -39.31 14.11 -25.45
C GLY A 323 -37.84 14.26 -25.02
N GLY A 324 -37.29 15.48 -24.93
CA GLY A 324 -35.89 15.71 -24.56
C GLY A 324 -35.16 16.67 -25.51
N LEU A 325 -33.83 16.61 -25.49
CA LEU A 325 -32.93 17.43 -26.30
C LEU A 325 -32.63 16.73 -27.63
N SER A 326 -32.49 17.54 -28.68
CA SER A 326 -32.09 17.10 -30.00
C SER A 326 -30.90 17.93 -30.47
N VAL A 327 -29.89 17.26 -31.01
CA VAL A 327 -28.69 17.92 -31.54
C VAL A 327 -28.12 17.14 -32.72
N ALA A 328 -27.61 17.87 -33.71
CA ALA A 328 -26.84 17.28 -34.81
C ALA A 328 -25.38 17.20 -34.40
N THR A 329 -24.73 16.08 -34.70
CA THR A 329 -23.32 15.87 -34.36
C THR A 329 -22.44 16.89 -35.09
N PRO A 330 -21.48 17.54 -34.42
CA PRO A 330 -20.53 18.46 -35.04
C PRO A 330 -19.83 17.82 -36.24
N ASP A 331 -19.57 18.60 -37.30
CA ASP A 331 -18.97 18.06 -38.53
C ASP A 331 -17.57 17.46 -38.29
N ASP A 332 -16.82 18.01 -37.34
CA ASP A 332 -15.49 17.54 -36.95
C ASP A 332 -15.51 16.15 -36.28
N TRP A 333 -16.64 15.76 -35.69
CA TRP A 333 -16.79 14.50 -34.96
C TRP A 333 -17.32 13.37 -35.84
N LYS A 334 -17.80 13.67 -37.05
CA LYS A 334 -18.35 12.66 -37.98
C LYS A 334 -17.32 11.64 -38.52
N ARG A 335 -16.07 11.70 -38.06
CA ARG A 335 -15.00 10.76 -38.42
C ARG A 335 -14.99 9.49 -37.56
N SER A 336 -15.60 9.51 -36.39
CA SER A 336 -15.72 8.34 -35.52
C SER A 336 -16.94 7.49 -35.92
N LEU A 337 -16.72 6.18 -36.10
CA LEU A 337 -17.71 5.20 -36.54
C LEU A 337 -18.88 5.02 -35.55
N ASP A 338 -18.68 5.41 -34.29
CA ASP A 338 -19.64 5.18 -33.19
C ASP A 338 -20.62 6.34 -32.96
N LEU A 339 -20.52 7.42 -33.75
CA LEU A 339 -21.39 8.60 -33.60
C LEU A 339 -22.53 8.61 -34.61
N GLN A 340 -23.75 8.78 -34.11
CA GLN A 340 -24.90 9.01 -34.96
C GLN A 340 -24.82 10.42 -35.60
N PRO A 341 -25.32 10.62 -36.82
CA PRO A 341 -25.36 11.94 -37.45
C PRO A 341 -26.19 12.96 -36.67
N ARG A 342 -27.18 12.48 -35.91
CA ARG A 342 -28.12 13.25 -35.13
C ARG A 342 -28.62 12.43 -33.96
N TYR A 343 -28.82 13.08 -32.82
CA TYR A 343 -29.42 12.50 -31.62
C TYR A 343 -30.71 13.24 -31.30
N ASP A 344 -31.76 12.49 -30.99
CA ASP A 344 -33.09 13.02 -30.66
C ASP A 344 -33.62 12.39 -29.36
N GLY A 345 -34.28 13.21 -28.53
CA GLY A 345 -34.90 12.75 -27.30
C GLY A 345 -33.92 12.48 -26.15
N LEU A 346 -32.77 13.16 -26.14
CA LEU A 346 -31.75 13.07 -25.11
C LEU A 346 -32.24 13.68 -23.79
N VAL A 347 -32.02 13.00 -22.67
CA VAL A 347 -32.42 13.43 -21.34
C VAL A 347 -31.27 13.27 -20.35
N PHE A 348 -31.23 14.17 -19.38
CA PHE A 348 -30.33 14.10 -18.24
C PHE A 348 -31.02 13.50 -17.02
N ASP A 349 -31.84 12.46 -17.23
CA ASP A 349 -32.68 11.85 -16.20
C ASP A 349 -32.58 10.33 -16.23
N ARG A 350 -32.20 9.74 -15.08
CA ARG A 350 -32.10 8.30 -14.89
C ARG A 350 -33.48 7.63 -14.80
N GLY A 351 -34.60 8.34 -14.73
CA GLY A 351 -35.95 7.76 -14.59
C GLY A 351 -36.49 6.94 -15.76
N LEU A 352 -35.80 6.86 -16.90
CA LEU A 352 -36.30 6.15 -18.09
C LEU A 352 -36.25 4.60 -17.97
N PRO A 353 -37.25 3.87 -18.50
CA PRO A 353 -37.27 2.40 -18.56
C PRO A 353 -36.18 1.82 -19.49
N GLY A 354 -35.72 0.61 -19.16
CA GLY A 354 -34.40 0.06 -19.51
C GLY A 354 -33.99 0.03 -20.99
N ASN A 355 -34.92 -0.14 -21.94
CA ASN A 355 -34.58 -0.17 -23.37
C ASN A 355 -34.42 1.22 -24.00
N GLU A 356 -35.10 2.25 -23.47
CA GLU A 356 -34.99 3.62 -23.98
C GLU A 356 -33.82 4.39 -23.33
N ARG A 357 -33.36 3.93 -22.17
CA ARG A 357 -32.34 4.61 -21.37
C ARG A 357 -30.97 4.64 -22.07
N MET A 358 -30.55 3.56 -22.74
CA MET A 358 -29.22 3.50 -23.39
C MET A 358 -29.03 4.51 -24.52
N ASN A 359 -30.09 4.81 -25.28
CA ASN A 359 -30.00 5.69 -26.46
C ASN A 359 -30.39 7.15 -26.16
N ARG A 360 -31.00 7.40 -24.99
CA ARG A 360 -31.55 8.71 -24.63
C ARG A 360 -30.89 9.34 -23.41
N LEU A 361 -30.26 8.57 -22.52
CA LEU A 361 -29.61 9.13 -21.34
C LEU A 361 -28.28 9.78 -21.72
N LEU A 362 -28.17 11.10 -21.55
CA LEU A 362 -26.92 11.82 -21.72
C LEU A 362 -26.21 11.99 -20.37
N GLY A 363 -24.95 11.57 -20.30
CA GLY A 363 -24.13 11.63 -19.09
C GLY A 363 -22.65 11.45 -19.43
N ILE A 364 -21.80 11.46 -18.41
CA ILE A 364 -20.36 11.23 -18.58
C ILE A 364 -20.18 9.79 -19.10
N GLY A 365 -19.50 9.63 -20.24
CA GLY A 365 -19.31 8.36 -20.93
C GLY A 365 -20.32 8.05 -22.05
N HIS A 366 -21.28 8.95 -22.31
CA HIS A 366 -22.10 8.85 -23.52
C HIS A 366 -21.23 9.09 -24.77
N PRO A 367 -21.44 8.38 -25.90
CA PRO A 367 -20.57 8.50 -27.09
C PRO A 367 -20.47 9.92 -27.64
N LEU A 368 -21.60 10.65 -27.67
CA LEU A 368 -21.67 12.10 -27.93
C LEU A 368 -21.37 12.87 -26.65
#